data_AF-L9ZBD9-F1
#
_entry.id   AF-L9ZBD9-F1
#
_cell.length_a   1.000
_cell.length_b   1.000
_cell.length_c   1.000
_cell.angle_alpha   90.00
_cell.angle_beta   90.00
_cell.angle_gamma   90.00
#
_symmetry.space_group_name_H-M   'P 1'
#
loop_
_entity.id
_entity.type
_entity.pdbx_description
1 polymer ?
#
loop_
_entity_poly.entity_id
_entity_poly.type
_entity_poly.pdbx_seq_one_letter_code
_entity_poly.pdbx_strand_id
1 'polypeptide(L)'
;MSVPNEIQPADAVYQKDVYVGLEEQTLGSLVGDLLGNDDVMAALGRAIDPTAARPDDAAFSATLAEITGKDPADVPSLSDGCLLEAVSDLHVHWDDAAGQYHTQWGEQPDIERDPHARIEIFEFDPDSIVELKCQIARHLLCQVRDCYLGMGIAPPEPFRLLSAGHHGAGTGYEHYEFYDRYHDPTAEISTWYEEYTPDDAYELSVPPAAETEP
;
A
#
# COMPACT_ATOMS: atom_id res chain seq x y z
N MET A 1 -20.24 6.39 -15.30
CA MET A 1 -19.21 6.23 -16.37
C MET A 1 -19.32 4.80 -16.84
N SER A 2 -19.62 4.55 -18.13
CA SER A 2 -19.70 3.17 -18.66
C SER A 2 -18.32 2.73 -19.08
N VAL A 3 -17.92 1.54 -18.64
CA VAL A 3 -16.72 0.82 -19.12
C VAL A 3 -16.87 0.58 -20.62
N PRO A 4 -15.87 0.86 -21.47
CA PRO A 4 -15.91 0.57 -22.90
C PRO A 4 -16.28 -0.89 -23.19
N ASN A 5 -17.11 -1.12 -24.22
CA ASN A 5 -17.62 -2.46 -24.62
C ASN A 5 -16.52 -3.48 -25.01
N GLU A 6 -15.27 -3.05 -25.11
CA GLU A 6 -14.11 -3.86 -25.49
C GLU A 6 -13.43 -4.52 -24.28
N ILE A 7 -13.78 -4.09 -23.07
CA ILE A 7 -13.20 -4.62 -21.82
C ILE A 7 -14.07 -5.78 -21.35
N GLN A 8 -13.50 -6.98 -21.24
CA GLN A 8 -14.13 -8.02 -20.45
C GLN A 8 -13.98 -7.64 -18.97
N PRO A 9 -15.07 -7.60 -18.18
CA PRO A 9 -15.00 -7.19 -16.77
C PRO A 9 -13.97 -7.97 -15.94
N ALA A 10 -13.73 -9.24 -16.29
CA ALA A 10 -12.78 -10.11 -15.63
C ALA A 10 -11.30 -9.70 -15.83
N ASP A 11 -11.01 -8.93 -16.88
CA ASP A 11 -9.65 -8.46 -17.21
C ASP A 11 -9.41 -7.02 -16.73
N ALA A 12 -10.42 -6.40 -16.11
CA ALA A 12 -10.37 -5.02 -15.66
C ALA A 12 -9.80 -4.91 -14.24
N VAL A 13 -8.81 -4.03 -14.08
CA VAL A 13 -8.29 -3.59 -12.79
C VAL A 13 -8.77 -2.17 -12.56
N TYR A 14 -9.56 -1.97 -11.50
CA TYR A 14 -10.05 -0.66 -11.10
C TYR A 14 -9.01 0.02 -10.22
N GLN A 15 -8.61 1.23 -10.60
CA GLN A 15 -7.51 1.92 -9.93
C GLN A 15 -7.97 3.26 -9.36
N LYS A 16 -7.44 3.62 -8.18
CA LYS A 16 -7.67 4.93 -7.57
C LYS A 16 -6.41 5.47 -6.91
N ASP A 17 -6.05 6.69 -7.26
CA ASP A 17 -4.86 7.35 -6.77
C ASP A 17 -5.11 8.02 -5.43
N VAL A 18 -4.12 7.90 -4.55
CA VAL A 18 -4.15 8.40 -3.18
C VAL A 18 -3.00 9.37 -2.96
N TYR A 19 -3.35 10.60 -2.61
CA TYR A 19 -2.40 11.66 -2.28
C TYR A 19 -2.51 11.94 -0.78
N VAL A 20 -1.52 11.49 -0.02
CA VAL A 20 -1.34 11.88 1.39
C VAL A 20 -0.82 13.33 1.49
N GLY A 21 -1.29 14.10 2.46
CA GLY A 21 -0.93 15.51 2.69
C GLY A 21 0.23 15.73 3.67
N LEU A 22 1.17 14.79 3.75
CA LEU A 22 2.36 14.89 4.60
C LEU A 22 3.57 15.29 3.75
N GLU A 23 4.46 16.09 4.32
CA GLU A 23 5.77 16.37 3.71
C GLU A 23 6.61 15.08 3.62
N GLU A 24 7.40 14.92 2.56
CA GLU A 24 8.17 13.69 2.30
C GLU A 24 9.13 13.32 3.45
N GLN A 25 9.76 14.32 4.07
CA GLN A 25 10.63 14.12 5.24
C GLN A 25 9.84 13.57 6.44
N THR A 26 8.65 14.13 6.70
CA THR A 26 7.76 13.65 7.75
C THR A 26 7.27 12.24 7.45
N LEU A 27 6.95 11.95 6.19
CA LEU A 27 6.53 10.63 5.74
C LEU A 27 7.64 9.59 5.95
N GLY A 28 8.89 9.93 5.60
CA GLY A 28 10.06 9.08 5.82
C GLY A 28 10.25 8.72 7.30
N SER A 29 10.32 9.72 8.18
CA SER A 29 10.43 9.47 9.62
C SER A 29 9.24 8.66 10.15
N LEU A 30 8.03 8.98 9.67
CA LEU A 30 6.81 8.30 10.07
C LEU A 30 6.85 6.80 9.74
N VAL A 31 7.30 6.43 8.54
CA VAL A 31 7.39 5.02 8.15
C VAL A 31 8.33 4.26 9.08
N GLY A 32 9.49 4.81 9.42
CA GLY A 32 10.47 4.12 10.27
C GLY A 32 9.93 3.85 11.68
N ASP A 33 9.35 4.88 12.28
CA ASP A 33 8.79 4.77 13.63
C ASP A 33 7.54 3.88 13.68
N LEU A 34 6.69 3.91 12.64
CA LEU A 34 5.53 3.03 12.54
C LEU A 34 5.94 1.55 12.39
N LEU A 35 6.95 1.26 11.56
CA LEU A 35 7.44 -0.11 11.34
C LEU A 35 8.08 -0.70 12.60
N GLY A 36 8.68 0.14 13.46
CA GLY A 36 9.25 -0.27 14.74
C GLY A 36 8.24 -0.37 15.90
N ASN A 37 6.97 -0.02 15.69
CA ASN A 37 5.97 0.06 16.76
C ASN A 37 5.03 -1.17 16.76
N ASP A 38 5.19 -2.04 17.76
CA ASP A 38 4.40 -3.27 17.92
C ASP A 38 2.87 -3.03 17.98
N ASP A 39 2.43 -1.93 18.61
CA ASP A 39 1.00 -1.62 18.73
C ASP A 39 0.40 -1.20 17.38
N VAL A 40 1.16 -0.46 16.58
CA VAL A 40 0.79 -0.09 15.20
C VAL A 40 0.75 -1.34 14.32
N MET A 41 1.76 -2.21 14.40
CA MET A 41 1.78 -3.45 13.64
C MET A 41 0.64 -4.39 14.04
N ALA A 42 0.30 -4.46 15.32
CA ALA A 42 -0.87 -5.19 15.80
C ALA A 42 -2.18 -4.59 15.28
N ALA A 43 -2.29 -3.26 15.18
CA ALA A 43 -3.45 -2.59 14.59
C ALA A 43 -3.59 -2.88 13.09
N LEU A 44 -2.49 -2.92 12.34
CA LEU A 44 -2.48 -3.31 10.92
C LEU A 44 -2.97 -4.75 10.74
N GLY A 45 -2.51 -5.68 11.57
CA GLY A 45 -3.01 -7.07 11.57
C GLY A 45 -4.52 -7.17 11.81
N ARG A 46 -5.08 -6.32 12.68
CA ARG A 46 -6.54 -6.24 12.90
C ARG A 46 -7.28 -5.64 11.70
N ALA A 47 -6.67 -4.71 10.96
CA ALA A 47 -7.33 -4.07 9.82
C ALA A 47 -7.66 -5.06 8.68
N ILE A 48 -6.90 -6.15 8.58
CA ILE A 48 -7.10 -7.19 7.56
C ILE A 48 -7.90 -8.40 8.05
N ASP A 49 -8.32 -8.40 9.32
CA ASP A 49 -9.15 -9.43 9.92
C ASP A 49 -10.61 -8.91 10.05
N PRO A 50 -11.55 -9.45 9.27
CA PRO A 50 -12.94 -9.00 9.31
C PRO A 50 -13.65 -9.32 10.63
N THR A 51 -13.06 -10.17 11.48
CA THR A 51 -13.58 -10.53 12.80
C THR A 51 -12.98 -9.70 13.93
N ALA A 52 -11.89 -8.98 13.66
CA ALA A 52 -11.23 -8.17 14.66
C ALA A 52 -12.05 -6.95 15.05
N ALA A 53 -12.02 -6.60 16.33
CA ALA A 53 -12.53 -5.32 16.79
C ALA A 53 -11.74 -4.19 16.13
N ARG A 54 -12.43 -3.10 15.78
CA ARG A 54 -11.79 -1.91 15.21
C ARG A 54 -10.64 -1.48 16.13
N PRO A 55 -9.41 -1.27 15.60
CA PRO A 55 -8.31 -0.78 16.40
C PRO A 55 -8.65 0.57 17.03
N ASP A 56 -8.08 0.82 18.21
CA ASP A 56 -8.14 2.14 18.84
C ASP A 56 -7.18 3.08 18.09
N ASP A 57 -7.73 4.15 17.50
CA ASP A 57 -6.97 5.15 16.75
C ASP A 57 -5.99 5.94 17.66
N ALA A 58 -6.12 5.83 18.99
CA ALA A 58 -5.31 6.56 19.95
C ALA A 58 -3.80 6.25 19.87
N ALA A 59 -3.43 4.97 19.67
CA ALA A 59 -2.02 4.58 19.59
C ALA A 59 -1.34 5.22 18.37
N PHE A 60 -2.00 5.12 17.20
CA PHE A 60 -1.52 5.76 15.98
C PHE A 60 -1.47 7.29 16.11
N SER A 61 -2.50 7.90 16.71
CA SER A 61 -2.56 9.36 16.88
C SER A 61 -1.45 9.85 17.81
N ALA A 62 -1.11 9.08 18.86
CA ALA A 62 0.00 9.38 19.76
C ALA A 62 1.35 9.28 19.05
N THR A 63 1.59 8.22 18.26
CA THR A 63 2.81 8.07 17.45
C THR A 63 2.93 9.19 16.43
N LEU A 64 1.85 9.53 15.71
CA LEU A 64 1.86 10.62 14.73
C LEU A 64 2.07 11.99 15.39
N ALA A 65 1.55 12.20 16.61
CA ALA A 65 1.79 13.41 17.40
C ALA A 65 3.26 13.57 17.78
N GLU A 66 3.88 12.49 18.26
CA GLU A 66 5.30 12.47 18.58
C GLU A 66 6.16 12.84 17.37
N ILE A 67 5.87 12.23 16.21
CA ILE A 67 6.64 12.41 14.97
C ILE A 67 6.45 13.79 14.36
N THR A 68 5.22 14.32 14.42
CA THR A 68 4.91 15.66 13.91
C THR A 68 5.19 16.78 14.92
N GLY A 69 5.59 16.44 16.15
CA GLY A 69 5.78 17.40 17.24
C GLY A 69 4.48 18.12 17.64
N LYS A 70 3.32 17.51 17.41
CA LYS A 70 1.99 18.07 17.70
C LYS A 70 1.40 17.45 18.96
N ASP A 71 0.39 18.10 19.54
CA ASP A 71 -0.44 17.47 20.58
C ASP A 71 -1.28 16.36 19.93
N PRO A 72 -1.43 15.16 20.55
CA PRO A 72 -2.34 14.11 20.06
C PRO A 72 -3.77 14.59 19.80
N ALA A 73 -4.25 15.60 20.51
CA ALA A 73 -5.57 16.20 20.28
C ALA A 73 -5.63 17.08 19.01
N ASP A 74 -4.47 17.58 18.55
CA ASP A 74 -4.32 18.39 17.34
C ASP A 74 -3.92 17.55 16.11
N VAL A 75 -3.60 16.28 16.33
CA VAL A 75 -3.40 15.31 15.25
C VAL A 75 -4.76 14.91 14.71
N PRO A 76 -4.97 15.01 13.39
CA PRO A 76 -6.24 14.60 12.82
C PRO A 76 -6.46 13.11 13.04
N SER A 77 -7.65 12.75 13.54
CA SER A 77 -8.02 11.35 13.69
C SER A 77 -8.02 10.65 12.33
N LEU A 78 -7.56 9.40 12.29
CA LEU A 78 -7.73 8.52 11.13
C LEU A 78 -9.21 8.42 10.71
N SER A 79 -10.11 8.50 11.69
CA SER A 79 -11.55 8.53 11.46
C SER A 79 -12.04 9.75 10.70
N ASP A 80 -11.30 10.87 10.73
CA ASP A 80 -11.67 12.13 10.10
C ASP A 80 -11.06 12.29 8.68
N GLY A 81 -10.25 11.33 8.22
CA GLY A 81 -9.73 11.28 6.86
C GLY A 81 -8.67 12.35 6.52
N CYS A 82 -8.25 13.16 7.48
CA CYS A 82 -7.41 14.34 7.28
C CYS A 82 -5.93 14.07 6.89
N LEU A 83 -5.51 12.81 6.80
CA LEU A 83 -4.21 12.47 6.18
C LEU A 83 -4.28 12.47 4.64
N LEU A 84 -5.48 12.36 4.07
CA LEU A 84 -5.69 12.42 2.63
C LEU A 84 -5.77 13.88 2.19
N GLU A 85 -4.84 14.29 1.31
CA GLU A 85 -4.90 15.57 0.61
C GLU A 85 -5.91 15.51 -0.54
N ALA A 86 -5.82 14.46 -1.36
CA ALA A 86 -6.70 14.26 -2.50
C ALA A 86 -6.75 12.79 -2.93
N VAL A 87 -7.72 12.48 -3.77
CA VAL A 87 -7.83 11.23 -4.51
C VAL A 87 -8.25 11.51 -5.95
N SER A 88 -7.85 10.67 -6.88
CA SER A 88 -8.36 10.74 -8.26
C SER A 88 -9.77 10.19 -8.38
N ASP A 89 -10.42 10.44 -9.52
CA ASP A 89 -11.53 9.62 -10.00
C ASP A 89 -11.05 8.20 -10.37
N LEU A 90 -12.01 7.29 -10.59
CA LEU A 90 -11.69 5.91 -10.91
C LEU A 90 -11.00 5.80 -12.28
N HIS A 91 -9.87 5.09 -12.33
CA HIS A 91 -9.26 4.64 -13.57
C HIS A 91 -9.62 3.17 -13.81
N VAL A 92 -9.60 2.76 -15.08
CA VAL A 92 -9.79 1.36 -15.47
C VAL A 92 -8.59 0.95 -16.29
N HIS A 93 -7.93 -0.11 -15.86
CA HIS A 93 -6.77 -0.70 -16.51
C HIS A 93 -7.11 -2.11 -17.01
N TRP A 94 -6.57 -2.51 -18.17
CA TRP A 94 -6.72 -3.87 -18.68
C TRP A 94 -5.61 -4.21 -19.67
N ASP A 95 -5.37 -5.50 -19.85
CA ASP A 95 -4.52 -6.06 -20.90
C ASP A 95 -5.38 -6.51 -22.08
N ASP A 96 -5.02 -6.14 -23.31
CA ASP A 96 -5.73 -6.66 -24.48
C ASP A 96 -5.29 -8.07 -24.86
N ALA A 97 -5.94 -8.67 -25.87
CA ALA A 97 -5.62 -10.02 -26.33
C ALA A 97 -4.19 -10.20 -26.87
N ALA A 98 -3.47 -9.10 -27.16
CA ALA A 98 -2.07 -9.12 -27.56
C ALA A 98 -1.12 -8.91 -26.35
N GLY A 99 -1.65 -8.77 -25.14
CA GLY A 99 -0.90 -8.43 -23.93
C GLY A 99 -0.44 -6.98 -23.90
N GLN A 100 -1.06 -6.09 -24.69
CA GLN A 100 -0.78 -4.67 -24.63
C GLN A 100 -1.60 -4.02 -23.51
N TYR A 101 -0.90 -3.21 -22.71
CA TYR A 101 -1.46 -2.45 -21.61
C TYR A 101 -2.31 -1.27 -22.08
N HIS A 102 -3.51 -1.14 -21.52
CA HIS A 102 -4.40 0.00 -21.73
C HIS A 102 -4.88 0.57 -20.40
N THR A 103 -5.02 1.89 -20.34
CA THR A 103 -5.62 2.57 -19.17
C THR A 103 -6.56 3.66 -19.63
N GLN A 104 -7.78 3.62 -19.13
CA GLN A 104 -8.71 4.74 -19.17
C GLN A 104 -8.60 5.53 -17.88
N TRP A 105 -8.09 6.75 -17.99
CA TRP A 105 -7.92 7.65 -16.85
C TRP A 105 -9.22 8.42 -16.54
N GLY A 106 -9.73 8.28 -15.32
CA GLY A 106 -10.56 9.29 -14.67
C GLY A 106 -9.84 10.64 -14.42
N GLU A 107 -10.59 11.64 -13.96
CA GLU A 107 -10.07 12.96 -13.58
C GLU A 107 -9.01 12.86 -12.48
N GLN A 108 -7.94 13.64 -12.62
CA GLN A 108 -6.85 13.74 -11.65
C GLN A 108 -6.99 15.04 -10.85
N PRO A 109 -6.60 15.06 -9.57
CA PRO A 109 -6.55 16.30 -8.81
C PRO A 109 -5.46 17.24 -9.38
N ASP A 110 -5.64 18.55 -9.18
CA ASP A 110 -4.70 19.59 -9.61
C ASP A 110 -3.48 19.65 -8.66
N ILE A 111 -2.66 18.61 -8.67
CA ILE A 111 -1.46 18.45 -7.85
C ILE A 111 -0.30 18.02 -8.76
N GLU A 112 0.78 18.80 -8.78
CA GLU A 112 1.96 18.56 -9.63
C GLU A 112 2.96 17.56 -9.02
N ARG A 113 2.51 16.35 -8.70
CA ARG A 113 3.36 15.22 -8.25
C ARG A 113 2.68 13.88 -8.50
N ASP A 114 3.44 12.80 -8.43
CA ASP A 114 2.89 11.45 -8.49
C ASP A 114 2.08 11.11 -7.21
N PRO A 115 1.07 10.24 -7.32
CA PRO A 115 0.34 9.75 -6.15
C PRO A 115 1.26 8.96 -5.23
N HIS A 116 0.99 9.04 -3.92
CA HIS A 116 1.74 8.30 -2.91
C HIS A 116 1.42 6.80 -2.94
N ALA A 117 0.19 6.44 -3.35
CA ALA A 117 -0.22 5.08 -3.58
C ALA A 117 -1.32 5.02 -4.64
N ARG A 118 -1.44 3.89 -5.32
CA ARG A 118 -2.55 3.58 -6.22
C ARG A 118 -3.20 2.30 -5.72
N ILE A 119 -4.44 2.38 -5.26
CA ILE A 119 -5.23 1.18 -4.93
C ILE A 119 -5.60 0.50 -6.24
N GLU A 120 -5.37 -0.81 -6.36
CA GLU A 120 -5.70 -1.62 -7.54
C GLU A 120 -6.65 -2.76 -7.14
N ILE A 121 -7.90 -2.71 -7.59
CA ILE A 121 -8.91 -3.72 -7.23
C ILE A 121 -9.30 -4.50 -8.49
N PHE A 122 -9.05 -5.80 -8.44
CA PHE A 122 -9.56 -6.81 -9.38
C PHE A 122 -11.05 -7.04 -9.14
N GLU A 123 -11.73 -7.74 -10.06
CA GLU A 123 -13.12 -8.15 -9.84
C GLU A 123 -13.28 -8.85 -8.48
N PHE A 124 -14.04 -8.23 -7.60
CA PHE A 124 -14.25 -8.67 -6.22
C PHE A 124 -15.69 -8.37 -5.82
N ASP A 125 -16.40 -9.38 -5.33
CA ASP A 125 -17.79 -9.30 -4.89
C ASP A 125 -17.84 -9.46 -3.36
N PRO A 126 -17.66 -8.37 -2.58
CA PRO A 126 -17.69 -8.44 -1.12
C PRO A 126 -19.10 -8.73 -0.60
N ASP A 127 -19.19 -9.66 0.35
CA ASP A 127 -20.42 -9.92 1.10
C ASP A 127 -20.78 -8.76 2.06
N SER A 128 -19.81 -7.89 2.37
CA SER A 128 -20.02 -6.73 3.24
C SER A 128 -19.01 -5.58 3.05
N ILE A 129 -19.38 -4.39 3.53
CA ILE A 129 -18.46 -3.25 3.58
C ILE A 129 -17.23 -3.51 4.47
N VAL A 130 -17.37 -4.36 5.49
CA VAL A 130 -16.25 -4.74 6.36
C VAL A 130 -15.25 -5.56 5.57
N GLU A 131 -15.74 -6.54 4.82
CA GLU A 131 -14.90 -7.37 3.96
C GLU A 131 -14.19 -6.55 2.89
N LEU A 132 -14.89 -5.61 2.25
CA LEU A 132 -14.27 -4.68 1.30
C LEU A 132 -13.12 -3.89 1.93
N LYS A 133 -13.32 -3.35 3.14
CA LYS A 133 -12.26 -2.61 3.85
C LYS A 133 -11.07 -3.51 4.19
N CYS A 134 -11.31 -4.73 4.68
CA CYS A 134 -10.24 -5.68 4.97
C CYS A 134 -9.48 -6.07 3.70
N GLN A 135 -10.17 -6.23 2.58
CA GLN A 135 -9.54 -6.56 1.30
C GLN A 135 -8.70 -5.39 0.77
N ILE A 136 -9.18 -4.14 0.88
CA ILE A 136 -8.39 -2.95 0.53
C ILE A 136 -7.15 -2.85 1.42
N ALA A 137 -7.28 -3.03 2.73
CA ALA A 137 -6.14 -3.01 3.66
C ALA A 137 -5.12 -4.12 3.32
N ARG A 138 -5.59 -5.34 3.09
CA ARG A 138 -4.74 -6.48 2.69
C ARG A 138 -4.00 -6.20 1.39
N HIS A 139 -4.71 -5.67 0.40
CA HIS A 139 -4.12 -5.31 -0.88
C HIS A 139 -3.00 -4.27 -0.72
N LEU A 140 -3.23 -3.20 0.03
CA LEU A 140 -2.20 -2.18 0.31
C LEU A 140 -0.97 -2.78 1.02
N LEU A 141 -1.15 -3.69 1.97
CA LEU A 141 -0.03 -4.40 2.60
C LEU A 141 0.72 -5.30 1.61
N CYS A 142 0.01 -5.93 0.67
CA CYS A 142 0.63 -6.72 -0.40
C CYS A 142 1.36 -5.83 -1.42
N GLN A 143 0.95 -4.57 -1.62
CA GLN A 143 1.72 -3.62 -2.41
C GLN A 143 3.05 -3.27 -1.75
N VAL A 144 3.07 -3.06 -0.42
CA VAL A 144 4.32 -2.87 0.32
C VAL A 144 5.25 -4.08 0.16
N ARG A 145 4.70 -5.31 0.27
CA ARG A 145 5.43 -6.54 -0.02
C ARG A 145 6.07 -6.52 -1.40
N ASP A 146 5.29 -6.18 -2.43
CA ASP A 146 5.74 -6.16 -3.82
C ASP A 146 6.88 -5.15 -4.05
N CYS A 147 6.88 -4.01 -3.34
CA CYS A 147 7.99 -3.07 -3.36
C CYS A 147 9.29 -3.71 -2.86
N TYR A 148 9.26 -4.41 -1.72
CA TYR A 148 10.43 -5.10 -1.18
C TYR A 148 10.94 -6.21 -2.11
N LEU A 149 10.02 -7.06 -2.60
CA LEU A 149 10.36 -8.16 -3.51
C LEU A 149 10.90 -7.64 -4.85
N GLY A 150 10.39 -6.51 -5.35
CA GLY A 150 10.92 -5.83 -6.53
C GLY A 150 12.34 -5.28 -6.33
N MET A 151 12.72 -4.96 -5.10
CA MET A 151 14.09 -4.60 -4.73
C MET A 151 15.00 -5.81 -4.44
N GLY A 152 14.45 -7.03 -4.44
CA GLY A 152 15.18 -8.24 -4.06
C GLY A 152 15.44 -8.34 -2.55
N ILE A 153 14.67 -7.61 -1.74
CA ILE A 153 14.77 -7.54 -0.29
C ILE A 153 13.60 -8.30 0.31
N ALA A 154 13.84 -9.00 1.43
CA ALA A 154 12.77 -9.63 2.17
C ALA A 154 11.81 -8.56 2.71
N PRO A 155 10.49 -8.68 2.48
CA PRO A 155 9.56 -7.84 3.19
C PRO A 155 9.61 -8.16 4.70
N PRO A 156 9.44 -7.16 5.59
CA PRO A 156 9.25 -7.42 7.02
C PRO A 156 8.08 -8.39 7.25
N GLU A 157 8.18 -9.21 8.30
CA GLU A 157 7.22 -10.31 8.56
C GLU A 157 5.74 -9.92 8.45
N PRO A 158 5.29 -8.75 8.96
CA PRO A 158 3.90 -8.34 8.85
C PRO A 158 3.40 -8.08 7.43
N PHE A 159 4.30 -7.86 6.46
CA PHE A 159 3.95 -7.68 5.05
C PHE A 159 4.08 -8.98 4.24
N ARG A 160 4.47 -10.10 4.85
CA ARG A 160 4.59 -11.41 4.19
C ARG A 160 3.23 -12.09 3.99
N LEU A 161 2.28 -11.34 3.42
CA LEU A 161 0.92 -11.78 3.13
C LEU A 161 0.84 -12.37 1.71
N LEU A 162 -0.06 -13.34 1.51
CA LEU A 162 -0.34 -13.90 0.19
C LEU A 162 -1.69 -13.40 -0.32
N SER A 163 -1.62 -12.55 -1.33
CA SER A 163 -2.76 -11.95 -2.04
C SER A 163 -2.23 -11.05 -3.15
N ALA A 164 -3.11 -10.64 -4.06
CA ALA A 164 -2.78 -9.69 -5.10
C ALA A 164 -2.42 -8.32 -4.49
N GLY A 165 -1.22 -7.83 -4.82
CA GLY A 165 -0.77 -6.46 -4.60
C GLY A 165 -0.78 -5.73 -5.95
N HIS A 166 0.35 -5.19 -6.39
CA HIS A 166 0.45 -4.54 -7.70
C HIS A 166 0.17 -5.52 -8.84
N HIS A 167 -0.69 -5.15 -9.79
CA HIS A 167 -0.99 -5.96 -10.99
C HIS A 167 0.29 -6.33 -11.73
N GLY A 168 1.17 -5.35 -11.95
CA GLY A 168 2.46 -5.57 -12.62
C GLY A 168 3.39 -6.52 -11.88
N ALA A 169 3.38 -6.52 -10.54
CA ALA A 169 4.15 -7.47 -9.74
C ALA A 169 3.57 -8.89 -9.90
N GLY A 170 2.24 -9.03 -9.85
CA GLY A 170 1.54 -10.28 -10.14
C GLY A 170 1.90 -10.86 -11.52
N THR A 171 1.91 -10.02 -12.56
CA THR A 171 2.39 -10.41 -13.90
C THR A 171 3.83 -10.91 -13.84
N GLY A 172 4.72 -10.21 -13.13
CA GLY A 172 6.10 -10.63 -12.92
C GLY A 172 6.23 -12.00 -12.26
N TYR A 173 5.44 -12.25 -11.21
CA TYR A 173 5.42 -13.53 -10.50
C TYR A 173 4.99 -14.72 -11.37
N GLU A 174 4.10 -14.50 -12.35
CA GLU A 174 3.71 -15.56 -13.30
C GLU A 174 4.73 -15.78 -14.43
N HIS A 175 5.50 -14.75 -14.81
CA HIS A 175 6.39 -14.81 -15.97
C HIS A 175 7.83 -15.18 -15.65
N TYR A 176 8.31 -14.87 -14.44
CA TYR A 176 9.71 -15.06 -14.06
C TYR A 176 9.87 -16.20 -13.06
N GLU A 177 10.62 -17.24 -13.45
CA GLU A 177 10.82 -18.46 -12.65
C GLU A 177 11.50 -18.25 -11.29
N PHE A 178 12.14 -17.10 -11.07
CA PHE A 178 12.84 -16.81 -9.82
C PHE A 178 11.94 -16.22 -8.73
N TYR A 179 10.72 -15.81 -9.08
CA TYR A 179 9.72 -15.38 -8.11
C TYR A 179 8.77 -16.54 -7.77
N ASP A 180 8.47 -16.71 -6.49
CA ASP A 180 7.31 -17.50 -6.10
C ASP A 180 6.00 -16.74 -6.41
N ARG A 181 4.87 -17.44 -6.38
CA ARG A 181 3.55 -16.87 -6.63
C ARG A 181 2.98 -16.13 -5.41
N TYR A 182 3.65 -15.07 -4.96
CA TYR A 182 3.22 -14.30 -3.77
C TYR A 182 1.80 -13.72 -3.89
N HIS A 183 1.30 -13.54 -5.12
CA HIS A 183 -0.04 -13.06 -5.38
C HIS A 183 -1.15 -14.11 -5.16
N ASP A 184 -0.80 -15.40 -5.14
CA ASP A 184 -1.73 -16.53 -4.98
C ASP A 184 -1.84 -16.93 -3.50
N PRO A 185 -3.03 -16.77 -2.87
CA PRO A 185 -3.25 -17.13 -1.47
C PRO A 185 -3.03 -18.61 -1.14
N THR A 186 -2.96 -19.47 -2.16
CA THR A 186 -2.79 -20.92 -2.02
C THR A 186 -1.40 -21.42 -2.39
N ALA A 187 -0.51 -20.52 -2.82
CA ALA A 187 0.85 -20.89 -3.20
C ALA A 187 1.70 -21.31 -1.99
N GLU A 188 2.55 -22.30 -2.21
CA GLU A 188 3.64 -22.62 -1.30
C GLU A 188 4.84 -21.71 -1.64
N ILE A 189 5.28 -20.91 -0.67
CA ILE A 189 6.41 -20.00 -0.82
C ILE A 189 7.69 -20.70 -0.39
N SER A 190 8.65 -20.78 -1.31
CA SER A 190 9.96 -21.38 -1.12
C SER A 190 10.98 -20.39 -0.55
N THR A 191 10.85 -19.10 -0.84
CA THR A 191 11.78 -18.06 -0.39
C THR A 191 11.11 -16.73 -0.10
N TRP A 192 11.69 -15.99 0.85
CA TRP A 192 11.40 -14.57 1.08
C TRP A 192 12.63 -13.70 0.84
N TYR A 193 13.70 -14.23 0.24
CA TYR A 193 14.98 -13.53 0.00
C TYR A 193 15.70 -13.05 1.27
N GLU A 194 15.43 -13.67 2.43
CA GLU A 194 16.10 -13.32 3.70
C GLU A 194 17.62 -13.43 3.60
N GLU A 195 18.12 -14.44 2.89
CA GLU A 195 19.57 -14.65 2.71
C GLU A 195 20.27 -13.55 1.89
N TYR A 196 19.51 -12.76 1.13
CA TYR A 196 20.01 -11.64 0.32
C TYR A 196 19.70 -10.28 0.93
N THR A 197 19.00 -10.25 2.06
CA THR A 197 18.56 -9.02 2.72
C THR A 197 19.68 -8.45 3.57
N PRO A 198 20.12 -7.20 3.33
CA PRO A 198 21.08 -6.53 4.21
C PRO A 198 20.54 -6.41 5.65
N ASP A 199 21.43 -6.49 6.64
CA ASP A 199 21.05 -6.37 8.05
C ASP A 199 20.43 -5.00 8.38
N ASP A 200 20.78 -3.97 7.61
CA ASP A 200 20.31 -2.58 7.71
C ASP A 200 19.16 -2.26 6.73
N ALA A 201 18.59 -3.25 6.05
CA ALA A 201 17.61 -3.03 4.98
C ALA A 201 16.31 -2.32 5.40
N TYR A 202 16.02 -2.29 6.71
CA TYR A 202 14.84 -1.63 7.27
C TYR A 202 15.19 -0.37 8.06
N GLU A 203 16.48 -0.03 8.18
CA GLU A 203 16.90 1.22 8.81
C GLU A 203 16.70 2.37 7.81
N LEU A 204 15.73 3.24 8.09
CA LEU A 204 15.58 4.48 7.33
C LEU A 204 16.71 5.43 7.72
N SER A 205 17.70 5.60 6.85
CA SER A 205 18.70 6.65 7.01
C SER A 205 18.02 8.01 6.88
N VAL A 206 17.78 8.70 8.00
CA VAL A 206 17.49 10.13 7.99
C VAL A 206 18.72 10.82 7.38
N PRO A 207 18.62 11.47 6.20
CA PRO A 207 19.74 12.23 5.69
C PRO A 207 20.12 13.30 6.74
N PRO A 208 21.42 13.52 7.01
CA PRO A 208 21.82 14.53 7.97
C PRO A 208 21.21 15.87 7.55
N ALA A 209 20.56 16.55 8.50
CA ALA A 209 19.99 17.87 8.27
C ALA A 209 21.05 18.74 7.60
N ALA A 210 20.70 19.30 6.43
CA ALA A 210 21.60 20.18 5.70
C ALA A 210 22.05 21.29 6.65
N GLU A 211 23.35 21.32 6.97
CA GLU A 211 23.95 22.37 7.78
C GLU A 211 23.64 23.70 7.07
N THR A 212 22.77 24.50 7.67
CA THR A 212 22.62 25.89 7.27
C THR A 212 23.92 26.59 7.63
N GLU A 213 24.80 26.74 6.63
CA GLU A 213 25.99 27.57 6.77
C GLU A 213 25.57 29.01 7.14
N PRO A 214 26.28 29.67 8.08
CA PRO A 214 25.95 30.99 8.61
C PRO A 214 26.22 32.15 7.64
#